data_AF-A0A2X1QJX7-F1
#
_entry.id   AF-A0A2X1QJX7-F1
#
_cell.length_a   1.000
_cell.length_b   1.000
_cell.length_c   1.000
_cell.angle_alpha   90.00
_cell.angle_beta   90.00
_cell.angle_gamma   90.00
#
_symmetry.space_group_name_H-M   'P 1'
#
loop_
_entity.id
_entity.type
_entity.pdbx_description
1 polymer ?
#
loop_
_entity_poly.entity_id
_entity_poly.type
_entity_poly.pdbx_seq_one_letter_code
_entity_poly.pdbx_strand_id
1 'polypeptide(L)'
;MSERRKGYENFVMVNGAPQYGEQGALRRNERNLMWNVDPYLQTQWQLTDKLSLDAGVRYSSVWFDSNDYYITPGNGDDSGDASYHKWLPAGSLKYALTDAWNVYLSAGRGFETPTINELSYRSDNQSGLNFGLKPSTNDTVEIGSKTRIGNGLFTAALFQTNTDNEIVVDSSSGGRTSYKNAGKTRRQGMELGLDQQFGESWRLKAAWTWLDATYRTNVCDDASCNGNRIPGIARNMGYASFGYQPEQGWYAGSDIRYMSDIMANDENTAKAPSWTVVGLTTGYKWSYGRMDMDLFGRIDNLFDREYVGSVIVNESNGRYYEPAPGRNYGIGLNLAWRFE
;
A
#
# COMPACT_ATOMS: atom_id res chain seq x y z
N MET A 1 -15.31 5.17 -13.24
CA MET A 1 -14.23 6.14 -13.52
C MET A 1 -14.07 6.26 -15.03
N SER A 2 -13.93 7.47 -15.56
CA SER A 2 -13.51 7.67 -16.94
C SER A 2 -12.28 8.56 -16.95
N GLU A 3 -11.30 8.20 -17.77
CA GLU A 3 -10.07 8.94 -17.97
C GLU A 3 -9.96 9.29 -19.46
N ARG A 4 -9.50 10.50 -19.77
CA ARG A 4 -9.08 10.87 -21.11
C ARG A 4 -7.61 11.23 -21.07
N ARG A 5 -6.78 10.45 -21.76
CA ARG A 5 -5.33 10.55 -21.66
C ARG A 5 -4.75 11.00 -22.98
N LYS A 6 -4.00 12.10 -22.95
CA LYS A 6 -3.16 12.54 -24.06
C LYS A 6 -1.70 12.43 -23.65
N GLY A 7 -0.88 11.84 -24.53
CA GLY A 7 0.56 11.78 -24.36
C GLY A 7 1.25 12.59 -25.44
N TYR A 8 2.26 13.36 -25.07
CA TYR A 8 3.08 14.13 -25.99
C TYR A 8 4.54 13.66 -25.90
N GLU A 9 5.29 13.86 -26.97
CA GLU A 9 6.76 13.80 -26.93
C GLU A 9 7.29 14.84 -25.94
N ASN A 10 8.41 14.54 -25.29
CA ASN A 10 9.09 15.46 -24.37
C ASN A 10 10.23 16.25 -25.06
N PHE A 11 10.21 16.30 -26.40
CA PHE A 11 11.15 17.04 -27.21
C PHE A 11 10.46 17.63 -28.44
N VAL A 12 11.08 18.65 -29.02
CA VAL A 12 10.78 19.14 -30.37
C VAL A 12 12.01 18.99 -31.26
N MET A 13 11.82 18.85 -32.57
CA MET A 13 12.93 18.77 -33.51
C MET A 13 13.31 20.16 -34.02
N VAL A 14 14.52 20.61 -33.72
CA VAL A 14 15.08 21.89 -34.18
C VAL A 14 16.31 21.59 -35.04
N ASN A 15 16.27 21.95 -36.32
CA ASN A 15 17.36 21.70 -37.28
C ASN A 15 17.81 20.22 -37.34
N GLY A 16 16.89 19.28 -37.14
CA GLY A 16 17.19 17.84 -37.15
C GLY A 16 17.76 17.27 -35.84
N ALA A 17 17.84 18.07 -34.77
CA ALA A 17 18.24 17.62 -33.44
C ALA A 17 17.08 17.74 -32.43
N PRO A 18 16.92 16.78 -31.51
CA PRO A 18 15.90 16.86 -30.46
C PRO A 18 16.30 17.89 -29.39
N GLN A 19 15.41 18.82 -29.11
CA GLN A 19 15.47 19.73 -27.98
C GLN A 19 14.49 19.24 -26.90
N TYR A 20 15.03 18.69 -25.82
CA TYR A 20 14.25 18.11 -24.72
C TYR A 20 13.68 19.17 -23.77
N GLY A 21 12.61 18.82 -23.07
CA GLY A 21 11.95 19.69 -22.08
C GLY A 21 10.80 20.52 -22.65
N GLU A 22 10.52 20.39 -23.94
CA GLU A 22 9.39 21.01 -24.62
C GLU A 22 8.34 19.97 -25.01
N GLN A 23 7.07 20.37 -24.98
CA GLN A 23 5.97 19.51 -25.39
C GLN A 23 5.95 19.37 -26.91
N GLY A 24 6.27 18.18 -27.41
CA GLY A 24 6.33 17.87 -28.83
C GLY A 24 5.02 17.34 -29.42
N ALA A 25 5.13 16.50 -30.45
CA ALA A 25 3.99 15.94 -31.15
C ALA A 25 3.11 15.09 -30.22
N LEU A 26 1.82 15.04 -30.53
CA LEU A 26 0.90 14.09 -29.89
C LEU A 26 1.37 12.67 -30.24
N ARG A 27 1.43 11.78 -29.27
CA ARG A 27 1.84 10.37 -29.44
C ARG A 27 0.90 9.35 -28.79
N ARG A 28 -0.19 9.83 -28.16
CA ARG A 28 -1.25 9.01 -27.57
C ARG A 28 -2.49 9.87 -27.34
N ASN A 29 -3.67 9.34 -27.62
CA ASN A 29 -4.95 9.98 -27.34
C ASN A 29 -6.01 8.90 -27.16
N GLU A 30 -6.34 8.57 -25.92
CA GLU A 30 -7.26 7.48 -25.59
C GLU A 30 -8.32 7.94 -24.58
N ARG A 31 -9.44 7.24 -24.57
CA ARG A 31 -10.44 7.32 -23.50
C ARG A 31 -10.57 5.95 -22.86
N ASN A 32 -10.35 5.90 -21.56
CA ASN A 32 -10.51 4.70 -20.77
C ASN A 32 -11.77 4.82 -19.89
N LEU A 33 -12.54 3.75 -19.79
CA LEU A 33 -13.69 3.62 -18.91
C LEU A 33 -13.53 2.38 -18.06
N MET A 34 -13.65 2.56 -16.74
CA MET A 34 -13.65 1.48 -15.77
C MET A 34 -14.87 1.60 -14.87
N TRP A 35 -15.61 0.52 -14.69
CA TRP A 35 -16.76 0.47 -13.78
C TRP A 35 -16.93 -0.91 -13.17
N ASN A 36 -17.63 -0.97 -12.04
CA ASN A 36 -17.87 -2.19 -11.29
C ASN A 36 -19.30 -2.26 -10.76
N VAL A 37 -19.81 -3.47 -10.58
CA VAL A 37 -21.10 -3.75 -9.93
C VAL A 37 -20.96 -5.00 -9.08
N ASP A 38 -21.06 -4.81 -7.77
CA ASP A 38 -20.65 -5.86 -6.83
C ASP A 38 -21.71 -6.09 -5.73
N PRO A 39 -22.77 -6.89 -5.98
CA PRO A 39 -23.72 -7.23 -4.94
C PRO A 39 -23.04 -8.03 -3.82
N TYR A 40 -23.47 -7.78 -2.58
CA TYR A 40 -22.93 -8.45 -1.40
C TYR A 40 -23.99 -8.67 -0.33
N LEU A 41 -23.71 -9.63 0.57
CA LEU A 41 -24.48 -9.90 1.77
C LEU A 41 -23.51 -10.21 2.90
N GLN A 42 -23.78 -9.67 4.09
CA GLN A 42 -23.10 -10.01 5.32
C GLN A 42 -24.13 -10.30 6.41
N THR A 43 -23.85 -11.30 7.23
CA THR A 43 -24.71 -11.72 8.34
C THR A 43 -23.86 -11.94 9.58
N GLN A 44 -24.42 -11.60 10.74
CA GLN A 44 -23.84 -11.85 12.05
C GLN A 44 -24.82 -12.66 12.87
N TRP A 45 -24.34 -13.76 13.45
CA TRP A 45 -25.14 -14.70 14.22
C TRP A 45 -24.53 -14.83 15.60
N GLN A 46 -25.30 -14.46 16.63
CA GLN A 46 -24.92 -14.73 18.01
C GLN A 46 -25.32 -16.17 18.33
N LEU A 47 -24.38 -17.11 18.20
CA LEU A 47 -24.65 -18.55 18.36
C LEU A 47 -24.82 -18.93 19.83
N THR A 48 -24.08 -18.25 20.71
CA THR A 48 -24.21 -18.30 22.17
C THR A 48 -23.89 -16.92 22.76
N ASP A 49 -24.00 -16.73 24.08
CA ASP A 49 -23.63 -15.46 24.73
C ASP A 49 -22.17 -15.05 24.50
N LYS A 50 -21.28 -16.00 24.17
CA LYS A 50 -19.84 -15.77 23.98
C LYS A 50 -19.31 -16.06 22.58
N LEU A 51 -20.10 -16.74 21.73
CA LEU A 51 -19.67 -17.15 20.39
C LEU A 51 -20.52 -16.46 19.32
N SER A 52 -19.87 -15.76 18.40
CA SER A 52 -20.52 -15.20 17.21
C SER A 52 -19.88 -15.69 15.92
N LEU A 53 -20.70 -15.84 14.89
CA LEU A 53 -20.29 -16.12 13.52
C LEU A 53 -20.62 -14.92 12.64
N ASP A 54 -19.60 -14.35 12.01
CA ASP A 54 -19.71 -13.37 10.95
C ASP A 54 -19.47 -14.09 9.61
N ALA A 55 -20.39 -13.97 8.67
CA ALA A 55 -20.25 -14.59 7.35
C ALA A 55 -20.72 -13.61 6.26
N GLY A 56 -19.95 -13.53 5.18
CA GLY A 56 -20.27 -12.65 4.06
C GLY A 56 -19.82 -13.21 2.72
N VAL A 57 -20.48 -12.73 1.67
CA VAL A 57 -20.13 -13.05 0.29
C VAL A 57 -20.36 -11.82 -0.57
N ARG A 58 -19.44 -11.57 -1.50
CA ARG A 58 -19.55 -10.54 -2.54
C ARG A 58 -19.31 -11.19 -3.90
N TYR A 59 -20.09 -10.81 -4.90
CA TYR A 59 -19.79 -11.14 -6.30
C TYR A 59 -19.25 -9.89 -6.96
N SER A 60 -17.95 -9.84 -7.22
CA SER A 60 -17.30 -8.71 -7.87
C SER A 60 -17.37 -8.85 -9.38
N SER A 61 -17.75 -7.79 -10.09
CA SER A 61 -17.70 -7.68 -11.54
C SER A 61 -17.10 -6.34 -11.94
N VAL A 62 -15.97 -6.38 -12.63
CA VAL A 62 -15.20 -5.21 -13.06
C VAL A 62 -15.04 -5.24 -14.56
N TRP A 63 -15.26 -4.10 -15.20
CA TRP A 63 -15.10 -3.92 -16.65
C TRP A 63 -14.13 -2.79 -16.94
N PHE A 64 -13.35 -3.00 -17.98
CA PHE A 64 -12.40 -2.06 -18.57
C PHE A 64 -12.73 -1.93 -20.05
N ASP A 65 -12.73 -0.69 -20.53
CA ASP A 65 -12.86 -0.35 -21.94
C ASP A 65 -11.84 0.75 -22.24
N SER A 66 -11.12 0.61 -23.35
CA SER A 66 -10.18 1.59 -23.88
C SER A 66 -10.56 1.86 -25.33
N ASN A 67 -10.77 3.13 -25.65
CA ASN A 67 -10.97 3.59 -27.02
C ASN A 67 -9.77 4.46 -27.41
N ASP A 68 -8.96 3.99 -28.36
CA ASP A 68 -7.88 4.76 -28.93
C ASP A 68 -8.40 5.69 -30.03
N TYR A 69 -7.90 6.92 -30.00
CA TYR A 69 -8.16 7.98 -30.98
C TYR A 69 -6.86 8.48 -31.63
N TYR A 70 -5.72 7.80 -31.43
CA TYR A 70 -4.42 8.14 -32.02
C TYR A 70 -3.94 7.09 -33.04
N ILE A 71 -4.75 6.86 -34.06
CA ILE A 71 -4.46 5.88 -35.12
C ILE A 71 -3.73 6.59 -36.26
N THR A 72 -2.48 6.20 -36.55
CA THR A 72 -1.63 6.82 -37.58
C THR A 72 -0.81 5.76 -38.33
N PRO A 73 -0.23 6.04 -39.51
CA PRO A 73 0.64 5.07 -40.18
C PRO A 73 1.80 4.64 -39.27
N GLY A 74 1.83 3.35 -38.90
CA GLY A 74 2.81 2.79 -37.95
C GLY A 74 2.34 2.72 -36.48
N ASN A 75 1.18 3.31 -36.14
CA ASN A 75 0.51 3.13 -34.86
C ASN A 75 -0.92 2.60 -35.08
N GLY A 76 -1.15 1.34 -34.73
CA GLY A 76 -2.43 0.64 -34.93
C GLY A 76 -3.54 1.16 -34.02
N ASP A 77 -4.71 0.53 -34.12
CA ASP A 77 -5.80 0.72 -33.17
C ASP A 77 -5.54 -0.11 -31.92
N ASP A 78 -5.30 0.59 -30.81
CA ASP A 78 -4.99 0.05 -29.50
C ASP A 78 -6.23 -0.11 -28.60
N SER A 79 -7.43 0.08 -29.15
CA SER A 79 -8.68 -0.11 -28.43
C SER A 79 -8.85 -1.54 -27.95
N GLY A 80 -9.59 -1.72 -26.85
CA GLY A 80 -9.98 -3.04 -26.38
C GLY A 80 -10.72 -3.00 -25.06
N ASP A 81 -11.25 -4.15 -24.65
CA ASP A 81 -12.01 -4.31 -23.43
C ASP A 81 -11.55 -5.56 -22.65
N ALA A 82 -11.81 -5.53 -21.33
CA ALA A 82 -11.65 -6.69 -20.46
C ALA A 82 -12.69 -6.67 -19.35
N SER A 83 -13.19 -7.84 -18.98
CA SER A 83 -14.06 -8.00 -17.82
C SER A 83 -13.60 -9.13 -16.92
N TYR A 84 -13.78 -8.94 -15.62
CA TYR A 84 -13.36 -9.90 -14.62
C TYR A 84 -14.43 -10.07 -13.56
N HIS A 85 -14.71 -11.33 -13.20
CA HIS A 85 -15.77 -11.69 -12.27
C HIS A 85 -15.27 -12.67 -11.22
N LYS A 86 -15.64 -12.45 -9.95
CA LYS A 86 -15.20 -13.34 -8.86
C LYS A 86 -16.16 -13.37 -7.68
N TRP A 87 -16.40 -14.58 -7.15
CA TRP A 87 -17.02 -14.79 -5.85
C TRP A 87 -15.99 -14.66 -4.73
N LEU A 88 -16.30 -13.81 -3.75
CA LEU A 88 -15.45 -13.44 -2.62
C LEU A 88 -16.16 -13.78 -1.30
N PRO A 89 -16.15 -15.06 -0.89
CA PRO A 89 -16.64 -15.45 0.43
C PRO A 89 -15.61 -15.07 1.52
N ALA A 90 -16.13 -14.70 2.68
CA ALA A 90 -15.36 -14.53 3.90
C ALA A 90 -16.18 -14.95 5.12
N GLY A 91 -15.51 -15.47 6.14
CA GLY A 91 -16.14 -15.84 7.40
C GLY A 91 -15.21 -15.67 8.58
N SER A 92 -15.77 -15.38 9.74
CA SER A 92 -15.04 -15.30 11.00
C SER A 92 -15.86 -15.87 12.16
N LEU A 93 -15.21 -16.69 12.97
CA LEU A 93 -15.70 -17.10 14.27
C LEU A 93 -15.00 -16.28 15.34
N LYS A 94 -15.78 -15.68 16.24
CA LYS A 94 -15.28 -14.88 17.36
C LYS A 94 -15.76 -15.48 18.67
N TYR A 95 -14.85 -15.70 19.61
CA TYR A 95 -15.14 -16.20 20.93
C TYR A 95 -14.68 -15.19 22.01
N ALA A 96 -15.61 -14.74 22.84
CA ALA A 96 -15.37 -13.86 23.97
C ALA A 96 -14.94 -14.70 25.18
N LEU A 97 -13.64 -14.72 25.48
CA LEU A 97 -13.10 -15.36 26.69
C LEU A 97 -13.61 -14.61 27.94
N THR A 98 -13.57 -13.28 27.87
CA THR A 98 -14.18 -12.33 28.82
C THR A 98 -14.77 -11.15 28.05
N ASP A 99 -15.47 -10.24 28.74
CA ASP A 99 -15.98 -9.00 28.12
C ASP A 99 -14.87 -8.09 27.59
N ALA A 100 -13.64 -8.27 28.10
CA ALA A 100 -12.46 -7.53 27.70
C ALA A 100 -11.56 -8.27 26.71
N TRP A 101 -11.72 -9.59 26.52
CA TRP A 101 -10.80 -10.41 25.72
C TRP A 101 -11.55 -11.31 24.73
N ASN A 102 -11.32 -11.05 23.45
CA ASN A 102 -11.87 -11.82 22.34
C ASN A 102 -10.75 -12.48 21.54
N VAL A 103 -10.98 -13.71 21.11
CA VAL A 103 -10.18 -14.38 20.08
C VAL A 103 -11.04 -14.62 18.84
N TYR A 104 -10.41 -14.63 17.68
CA TYR A 104 -11.11 -14.92 16.43
C TYR A 104 -10.27 -15.76 15.50
N LEU A 105 -10.94 -16.49 14.63
CA LEU A 105 -10.40 -17.13 13.45
C LEU A 105 -11.19 -16.62 12.26
N SER A 106 -10.51 -16.24 11.19
CA SER A 106 -11.14 -15.79 9.96
C SER A 106 -10.47 -16.41 8.74
N ALA A 107 -11.26 -16.58 7.69
CA ALA A 107 -10.77 -17.01 6.39
C ALA A 107 -11.57 -16.31 5.29
N GLY A 108 -10.93 -16.01 4.18
CA GLY A 108 -11.61 -15.36 3.07
C GLY A 108 -10.79 -15.35 1.79
N ARG A 109 -11.48 -15.06 0.70
CA ARG A 109 -10.90 -14.94 -0.63
C ARG A 109 -10.82 -13.49 -1.09
N GLY A 110 -9.61 -13.07 -1.47
CA GLY A 110 -9.32 -11.81 -2.11
C GLY A 110 -9.30 -11.91 -3.64
N PHE A 111 -9.43 -10.76 -4.28
CA PHE A 111 -9.41 -10.61 -5.73
C PHE A 111 -8.90 -9.23 -6.08
N GLU A 112 -7.86 -9.20 -6.91
CA GLU A 112 -7.17 -7.99 -7.33
C GLU A 112 -7.16 -7.95 -8.85
N THR A 113 -7.93 -7.03 -9.42
CA THR A 113 -7.88 -6.76 -10.86
C THR A 113 -6.68 -5.90 -11.19
N PRO A 114 -6.04 -6.10 -12.35
CA PRO A 114 -5.01 -5.17 -12.81
C PRO A 114 -5.53 -3.74 -12.79
N THR A 115 -4.73 -2.82 -12.27
CA THR A 115 -5.06 -1.40 -12.34
C THR A 115 -4.88 -0.89 -13.78
N ILE A 116 -5.52 0.24 -14.10
CA ILE A 116 -5.32 0.89 -15.40
C ILE A 116 -3.86 1.27 -15.66
N ASN A 117 -3.10 1.58 -14.60
CA ASN A 117 -1.68 1.89 -14.69
C ASN A 117 -0.86 0.65 -15.02
N GLU A 118 -1.20 -0.50 -14.43
CA GLU A 118 -0.55 -1.79 -14.73
C GLU A 118 -0.87 -2.28 -16.14
N LEU A 119 -2.08 -2.01 -16.62
CA LEU A 119 -2.49 -2.27 -18.00
C LEU A 119 -1.84 -1.29 -19.00
N SER A 120 -1.30 -0.15 -18.58
CA SER A 120 -0.89 0.94 -19.49
C SER A 120 0.27 0.58 -20.42
N TYR A 121 1.13 -0.37 -20.04
CA TYR A 121 2.34 -0.69 -20.79
C TYR A 121 2.54 -2.20 -20.92
N ARG A 122 2.99 -2.62 -22.10
CA ARG A 122 3.32 -4.01 -22.43
C ARG A 122 4.83 -4.17 -22.53
N SER A 123 5.35 -5.34 -22.14
CA SER A 123 6.78 -5.66 -22.25
C SER A 123 7.20 -6.13 -23.66
N ASP A 124 6.24 -6.41 -24.55
CA ASP A 124 6.50 -6.85 -25.93
C ASP A 124 6.73 -5.70 -26.92
N ASN A 125 6.88 -4.45 -26.43
CA ASN A 125 6.98 -3.22 -27.22
C ASN A 125 5.80 -3.00 -28.18
N GLN A 126 4.69 -3.72 -28.02
CA GLN A 126 3.46 -3.41 -28.75
C GLN A 126 2.78 -2.19 -28.14
N SER A 127 2.00 -1.52 -28.98
CA SER A 127 1.14 -0.41 -28.59
C SER A 127 -0.10 -0.95 -27.84
N GLY A 128 -0.78 -0.06 -27.12
CA GLY A 128 -2.03 -0.38 -26.41
C GLY A 128 -1.91 -1.01 -25.02
N LEU A 129 -3.07 -1.22 -24.41
CA LEU A 129 -3.18 -1.76 -23.06
C LEU A 129 -2.84 -3.26 -23.00
N ASN A 130 -2.29 -3.71 -21.87
CA ASN A 130 -1.95 -5.09 -21.60
C ASN A 130 -3.16 -5.90 -21.09
N PHE A 131 -4.15 -6.12 -21.95
CA PHE A 131 -5.31 -6.96 -21.62
C PHE A 131 -4.98 -8.44 -21.38
N GLY A 132 -3.71 -8.85 -21.59
CA GLY A 132 -3.22 -10.17 -21.22
C GLY A 132 -3.07 -10.39 -19.71
N LEU A 133 -3.01 -9.31 -18.92
CA LEU A 133 -2.95 -9.40 -17.46
C LEU A 133 -4.24 -9.99 -16.90
N LYS A 134 -4.06 -11.02 -16.07
CA LYS A 134 -5.12 -11.67 -15.33
C LYS A 134 -5.19 -11.10 -13.92
N PRO A 135 -6.36 -11.12 -13.29
CA PRO A 135 -6.49 -10.73 -11.90
C PRO A 135 -5.81 -11.75 -10.99
N SER A 136 -5.26 -11.27 -9.88
CA SER A 136 -4.75 -12.11 -8.80
C SER A 136 -5.89 -12.57 -7.90
N THR A 137 -5.73 -13.75 -7.31
CA THR A 137 -6.67 -14.29 -6.31
C THR A 137 -5.93 -14.72 -5.08
N ASN A 138 -6.44 -14.33 -3.92
CA ASN A 138 -5.78 -14.57 -2.65
C ASN A 138 -6.67 -15.45 -1.78
N ASP A 139 -6.11 -16.43 -1.08
CA ASP A 139 -6.79 -17.17 -0.02
C ASP A 139 -6.05 -16.86 1.30
N THR A 140 -6.75 -16.19 2.21
CA THR A 140 -6.20 -15.73 3.49
C THR A 140 -6.85 -16.46 4.65
N VAL A 141 -6.03 -16.86 5.62
CA VAL A 141 -6.48 -17.35 6.93
C VAL A 141 -5.75 -16.54 8.00
N GLU A 142 -6.50 -16.08 9.00
CA GLU A 142 -5.98 -15.27 10.11
C GLU A 142 -6.60 -15.71 11.44
N ILE A 143 -5.75 -15.89 12.44
CA ILE A 143 -6.14 -16.07 13.84
C ILE A 143 -5.65 -14.86 14.64
N GLY A 144 -6.51 -14.30 15.48
CA GLY A 144 -6.14 -13.13 16.26
C GLY A 144 -6.78 -13.07 17.64
N SER A 145 -6.25 -12.16 18.44
CA SER A 145 -6.64 -11.88 19.82
C SER A 145 -6.71 -10.38 20.01
N LYS A 146 -7.78 -9.91 20.66
CA LYS A 146 -8.00 -8.51 21.01
C LYS A 146 -8.36 -8.43 22.47
N THR A 147 -7.56 -7.70 23.24
CA THR A 147 -7.69 -7.61 24.70
C THR A 147 -7.67 -6.15 25.13
N ARG A 148 -8.75 -5.70 25.75
CA ARG A 148 -8.81 -4.42 26.45
C ARG A 148 -7.99 -4.52 27.73
N ILE A 149 -7.03 -3.60 27.91
CA ILE A 149 -6.15 -3.55 29.08
C ILE A 149 -6.24 -2.15 29.68
N GLY A 150 -7.02 -1.98 30.76
CA GLY A 150 -7.32 -0.65 31.29
C GLY A 150 -8.03 0.21 30.26
N ASN A 151 -7.47 1.39 29.96
CA ASN A 151 -7.98 2.34 28.96
C ASN A 151 -7.38 2.12 27.56
N GLY A 152 -6.89 0.91 27.29
CA GLY A 152 -6.21 0.59 26.05
C GLY A 152 -6.64 -0.72 25.43
N LEU A 153 -6.04 -1.02 24.27
CA LEU A 153 -6.28 -2.23 23.49
C LEU A 153 -4.93 -2.81 23.06
N PHE A 154 -4.75 -4.09 23.37
CA PHE A 154 -3.69 -4.92 22.79
C PHE A 154 -4.29 -5.85 21.75
N THR A 155 -3.66 -5.94 20.58
CA THR A 155 -4.05 -6.83 19.49
C THR A 155 -2.86 -7.66 19.05
N ALA A 156 -3.12 -8.93 18.76
CA ALA A 156 -2.15 -9.83 18.15
C ALA A 156 -2.85 -10.64 17.04
N ALA A 157 -2.22 -10.78 15.89
CA ALA A 157 -2.72 -11.60 14.79
C ALA A 157 -1.59 -12.40 14.15
N LEU A 158 -1.93 -13.60 13.68
CA LEU A 158 -1.10 -14.44 12.82
C LEU A 158 -1.89 -14.73 11.56
N PHE A 159 -1.28 -14.52 10.41
CA PHE A 159 -1.96 -14.72 9.13
C PHE A 159 -1.07 -15.42 8.11
N GLN A 160 -1.74 -16.04 7.15
CA GLN A 160 -1.14 -16.52 5.92
C GLN A 160 -2.05 -16.22 4.75
N THR A 161 -1.47 -15.66 3.69
CA THR A 161 -2.13 -15.42 2.41
C THR A 161 -1.38 -16.17 1.31
N ASN A 162 -2.07 -17.06 0.61
CA ASN A 162 -1.57 -17.66 -0.63
C ASN A 162 -2.18 -16.90 -1.80
N THR A 163 -1.36 -16.49 -2.77
CA THR A 163 -1.84 -15.76 -3.95
C THR A 163 -1.50 -16.54 -5.21
N ASP A 164 -2.47 -16.67 -6.10
CA ASP A 164 -2.31 -17.19 -7.45
C ASP A 164 -2.44 -16.04 -8.46
N ASN A 165 -1.68 -16.12 -9.57
CA ASN A 165 -1.56 -15.10 -10.61
C ASN A 165 -1.19 -13.72 -10.07
N GLU A 166 -0.22 -13.65 -9.15
CA GLU A 166 0.27 -12.39 -8.57
C GLU A 166 0.69 -11.40 -9.66
N ILE A 167 0.20 -10.16 -9.64
CA ILE A 167 0.66 -9.14 -10.59
C ILE A 167 1.94 -8.54 -10.02
N VAL A 168 3.05 -8.64 -10.76
CA VAL A 168 4.36 -8.11 -10.36
C VAL A 168 4.96 -7.26 -11.47
N VAL A 169 5.90 -6.40 -11.10
CA VAL A 169 6.68 -5.62 -12.06
C VAL A 169 7.51 -6.59 -12.90
N ASP A 170 7.31 -6.56 -14.21
CA ASP A 170 8.12 -7.30 -15.16
C ASP A 170 9.40 -6.52 -15.49
N SER A 171 9.25 -5.25 -15.88
CA SER A 171 10.37 -4.36 -16.15
C SER A 171 10.01 -2.90 -15.86
N SER A 172 11.01 -2.09 -15.49
CA SER A 172 10.84 -0.64 -15.33
C SER A 172 11.98 0.10 -16.03
N SER A 173 11.67 0.77 -17.14
CA SER A 173 12.65 1.46 -17.99
C SER A 173 12.05 2.73 -18.63
N GLY A 174 12.85 3.80 -18.72
CA GLY A 174 12.44 5.04 -19.39
C GLY A 174 11.18 5.69 -18.82
N GLY A 175 10.90 5.49 -17.52
CA GLY A 175 9.69 5.99 -16.85
C GLY A 175 8.42 5.19 -17.17
N ARG A 176 8.55 4.00 -17.78
CA ARG A 176 7.47 3.05 -18.03
C ARG A 176 7.71 1.77 -17.25
N THR A 177 6.67 1.29 -16.59
CA THR A 177 6.69 0.04 -15.84
C THR A 177 5.69 -0.93 -16.48
N SER A 178 6.17 -2.09 -16.91
CA SER A 178 5.33 -3.19 -17.38
C SER A 178 5.13 -4.21 -16.27
N TYR A 179 4.02 -4.94 -16.34
CA TYR A 179 3.63 -5.92 -15.33
C TYR A 179 3.34 -7.28 -15.96
N LYS A 180 3.51 -8.34 -15.17
CA LYS A 180 3.19 -9.73 -15.54
C LYS A 180 2.51 -10.46 -14.39
N ASN A 181 1.81 -11.57 -14.70
CA ASN A 181 1.35 -12.50 -13.67
C ASN A 181 2.50 -13.44 -13.24
N ALA A 182 3.11 -13.19 -12.08
CA ALA A 182 3.97 -14.12 -11.36
C ALA A 182 3.13 -15.25 -10.75
N GLY A 183 3.40 -16.50 -11.13
CA GLY A 183 2.61 -17.69 -10.81
C GLY A 183 1.98 -17.71 -9.41
N LYS A 184 2.74 -18.07 -8.37
CA LYS A 184 2.21 -18.18 -6.99
C LYS A 184 3.10 -17.47 -5.98
N THR A 185 2.50 -16.90 -4.96
CA THR A 185 3.21 -16.33 -3.81
C THR A 185 2.60 -16.78 -2.49
N ARG A 186 3.37 -16.65 -1.41
CA ARG A 186 2.88 -16.81 -0.04
C ARG A 186 3.40 -15.70 0.83
N ARG A 187 2.50 -15.12 1.62
CA ARG A 187 2.78 -14.13 2.64
C ARG A 187 2.39 -14.72 3.99
N GLN A 188 3.32 -14.84 4.91
CA GLN A 188 3.07 -15.27 6.28
C GLN A 188 3.49 -14.14 7.21
N GLY A 189 2.66 -13.84 8.20
CA GLY A 189 2.96 -12.70 9.05
C GLY A 189 2.36 -12.77 10.44
N MET A 190 2.90 -11.89 11.26
CA MET A 190 2.46 -11.63 12.62
C MET A 190 2.33 -10.13 12.80
N GLU A 191 1.23 -9.70 13.39
CA GLU A 191 0.98 -8.29 13.72
C GLU A 191 0.71 -8.15 15.20
N LEU A 192 1.36 -7.17 15.81
CA LEU A 192 1.15 -6.74 17.18
C LEU A 192 0.77 -5.27 17.19
N GLY A 193 -0.23 -4.92 17.99
CA GLY A 193 -0.70 -3.55 18.19
C GLY A 193 -0.96 -3.29 19.66
N LEU A 194 -0.58 -2.11 20.12
CA LEU A 194 -0.87 -1.60 21.45
C LEU A 194 -1.26 -0.13 21.33
N ASP A 195 -2.44 0.21 21.84
CA ASP A 195 -2.86 1.58 22.11
C ASP A 195 -3.18 1.66 23.59
N GLN A 196 -2.53 2.56 24.33
CA GLN A 196 -2.70 2.65 25.77
C GLN A 196 -2.67 4.10 26.24
N GLN A 197 -3.58 4.41 27.16
CA GLN A 197 -3.64 5.69 27.86
C GLN A 197 -3.31 5.48 29.35
N PHE A 198 -2.33 6.24 29.85
CA PHE A 198 -1.95 6.25 31.27
C PHE A 198 -2.31 7.60 31.90
N GLY A 199 -3.02 7.57 33.02
CA GLY A 199 -3.61 8.79 33.58
C GLY A 199 -4.48 9.51 32.54
N GLU A 200 -4.59 10.83 32.65
CA GLU A 200 -5.44 11.61 31.74
C GLU A 200 -4.75 11.96 30.42
N SER A 201 -3.41 12.05 30.40
CA SER A 201 -2.70 12.71 29.31
C SER A 201 -1.59 11.88 28.66
N TRP A 202 -1.11 10.80 29.25
CA TRP A 202 -0.03 10.02 28.62
C TRP A 202 -0.60 9.01 27.65
N ARG A 203 -0.07 8.99 26.42
CA ARG A 203 -0.47 8.05 25.38
C ARG A 203 0.73 7.30 24.84
N LEU A 204 0.58 5.98 24.74
CA LEU A 204 1.52 5.08 24.12
C LEU A 204 0.82 4.37 22.97
N LYS A 205 1.45 4.39 21.79
CA LYS A 205 1.05 3.54 20.67
C LYS A 205 2.26 2.75 20.22
N ALA A 206 2.09 1.47 19.97
CA ALA A 206 3.12 0.63 19.40
C ALA A 206 2.50 -0.34 18.41
N ALA A 207 3.20 -0.58 17.30
CA ALA A 207 2.84 -1.56 16.31
C ALA A 207 4.10 -2.25 15.80
N TRP A 208 4.01 -3.56 15.56
CA TRP A 208 5.09 -4.31 14.96
C TRP A 208 4.53 -5.39 14.04
N THR A 209 5.15 -5.52 12.87
CA THR A 209 4.77 -6.50 11.85
C THR A 209 6.01 -7.30 11.46
N TRP A 210 5.89 -8.61 11.52
CA TRP A 210 6.78 -9.53 10.83
C TRP A 210 6.06 -10.09 9.59
N LEU A 211 6.71 -10.08 8.43
CA LEU A 211 6.13 -10.51 7.17
C LEU A 211 7.16 -11.23 6.30
N ASP A 212 7.01 -12.54 6.14
CA ASP A 212 7.76 -13.31 5.15
C ASP A 212 6.93 -13.50 3.87
N ALA A 213 7.22 -12.67 2.87
CA ALA A 213 6.58 -12.68 1.57
C ALA A 213 7.53 -13.28 0.53
N THR A 214 7.17 -14.44 -0.02
CA THR A 214 8.05 -15.22 -0.92
C THR A 214 7.32 -15.72 -2.16
N TYR A 215 8.06 -15.80 -3.27
CA TYR A 215 7.62 -16.50 -4.47
C TYR A 215 7.54 -18.01 -4.22
N ARG A 216 6.55 -18.66 -4.81
CA ARG A 216 6.34 -20.12 -4.79
C ARG A 216 6.45 -20.76 -6.17
N THR A 217 6.70 -19.93 -7.18
CA THR A 217 7.01 -20.32 -8.56
C THR A 217 8.24 -19.54 -9.02
N ASN A 218 8.91 -20.02 -10.07
CA ASN A 218 9.95 -19.22 -10.69
C ASN A 218 9.32 -18.05 -11.46
N VAL A 219 9.86 -16.84 -11.26
CA VAL A 219 9.38 -15.60 -11.90
C VAL A 219 10.46 -14.89 -12.71
N CYS A 220 11.69 -15.39 -12.64
CA CYS A 220 12.84 -14.91 -13.39
C CYS A 220 13.10 -15.84 -14.58
N ASP A 221 13.59 -15.26 -15.68
CA ASP A 221 13.84 -16.02 -16.91
C ASP A 221 15.12 -16.84 -16.81
N ASP A 222 16.24 -16.18 -16.48
CA ASP A 222 17.58 -16.78 -16.49
C ASP A 222 18.06 -17.29 -15.11
N ALA A 223 17.22 -17.17 -14.07
CA ALA A 223 17.53 -17.58 -12.70
C ALA A 223 16.33 -18.30 -12.06
N SER A 224 16.58 -19.06 -10.98
CA SER A 224 15.52 -19.63 -10.16
C SER A 224 15.20 -18.70 -8.98
N CYS A 225 14.14 -17.92 -9.13
CA CYS A 225 13.60 -17.02 -8.11
C CYS A 225 12.51 -17.66 -7.23
N ASN A 226 12.28 -18.97 -7.34
CA ASN A 226 11.39 -19.67 -6.42
C ASN A 226 11.97 -19.64 -5.00
N GLY A 227 11.18 -19.19 -4.02
CA GLY A 227 11.61 -19.01 -2.64
C GLY A 227 12.26 -17.65 -2.34
N ASN A 228 12.53 -16.83 -3.37
CA ASN A 228 13.02 -15.47 -3.16
C ASN A 228 11.96 -14.59 -2.49
N ARG A 229 12.42 -13.57 -1.78
CA ARG A 229 11.55 -12.53 -1.21
C ARG A 229 10.97 -11.70 -2.33
N ILE A 230 9.70 -11.33 -2.18
CA ILE A 230 9.08 -10.32 -3.05
C ILE A 230 9.76 -8.97 -2.77
N PRO A 231 10.28 -8.26 -3.80
CA PRO A 231 10.92 -6.96 -3.62
C PRO A 231 9.95 -5.89 -3.12
N GLY A 232 10.49 -4.84 -2.50
CA GLY A 232 9.71 -3.75 -1.89
C GLY A 232 9.09 -4.08 -0.52
N ILE A 233 9.18 -5.33 -0.05
CA ILE A 233 8.57 -5.77 1.21
C ILE A 233 9.64 -5.93 2.32
N ALA A 234 9.45 -5.19 3.41
CA ALA A 234 10.25 -5.33 4.63
C ALA A 234 9.77 -6.53 5.45
N ARG A 235 10.72 -7.34 5.91
CA ARG A 235 10.44 -8.49 6.78
C ARG A 235 10.02 -8.08 8.18
N ASN A 236 10.54 -6.97 8.68
CA ASN A 236 10.16 -6.42 9.98
C ASN A 236 9.92 -4.92 9.83
N MET A 237 8.79 -4.46 10.37
CA MET A 237 8.46 -3.04 10.47
C MET A 237 7.96 -2.75 11.88
N GLY A 238 8.39 -1.63 12.44
CA GLY A 238 8.03 -1.23 13.80
C GLY A 238 7.71 0.25 13.88
N TYR A 239 6.70 0.57 14.67
CA TYR A 239 6.34 1.93 15.04
C TYR A 239 6.09 1.97 16.55
N ALA A 240 6.62 2.99 17.21
CA ALA A 240 6.25 3.30 18.58
C ALA A 240 6.18 4.80 18.77
N SER A 241 5.17 5.30 19.49
CA SER A 241 5.09 6.69 19.90
C SER A 241 4.65 6.81 21.33
N PHE A 242 5.29 7.71 22.05
CA PHE A 242 4.95 8.03 23.43
C PHE A 242 4.87 9.55 23.59
N GLY A 243 3.83 10.03 24.26
CA GLY A 243 3.67 11.46 24.47
C GLY A 243 2.76 11.82 25.63
N TYR A 244 3.04 13.00 26.18
CA TYR A 244 2.17 13.72 27.09
C TYR A 244 1.28 14.65 26.26
N GLN A 245 -0.03 14.44 26.33
CA GLN A 245 -1.06 15.08 25.51
C GLN A 245 -2.24 15.54 26.40
N PRO A 246 -2.08 16.61 27.19
CA PRO A 246 -3.19 17.20 27.92
C PRO A 246 -4.18 17.89 26.96
N GLU A 247 -5.38 18.18 27.45
CA GLU A 247 -6.40 18.92 26.68
C GLU A 247 -5.95 20.35 26.36
N GLN A 248 -5.31 21.01 27.31
CA GLN A 248 -4.71 22.34 27.17
C GLN A 248 -3.31 22.37 27.80
N GLY A 249 -2.50 23.34 27.39
CA GLY A 249 -1.15 23.55 27.87
C GLY A 249 -0.08 22.91 26.98
N TRP A 250 1.11 22.75 27.56
CA TRP A 250 2.26 22.15 26.89
C TRP A 250 2.04 20.66 26.66
N TYR A 251 2.34 20.20 25.45
CA TYR A 251 2.36 18.80 25.11
C TYR A 251 3.65 18.46 24.39
N ALA A 252 4.11 17.22 24.52
CA ALA A 252 5.29 16.73 23.86
C ALA A 252 5.18 15.23 23.58
N GLY A 253 5.79 14.78 22.50
CA GLY A 253 5.83 13.38 22.14
C GLY A 253 6.96 13.05 21.20
N SER A 254 7.33 11.78 21.17
CA SER A 254 8.30 11.24 20.24
C SER A 254 7.75 10.00 19.56
N ASP A 255 8.14 9.80 18.30
CA ASP A 255 7.88 8.58 17.55
C ASP A 255 9.17 7.94 17.05
N ILE A 256 9.19 6.62 16.94
CA ILE A 256 10.28 5.82 16.41
C ILE A 256 9.69 4.95 15.30
N ARG A 257 10.33 4.98 14.13
CA ARG A 257 10.00 4.14 12.98
C ARG A 257 11.20 3.27 12.64
N TYR A 258 10.97 1.98 12.49
CA TYR A 258 11.96 0.99 12.08
C TYR A 258 11.46 0.23 10.85
N MET A 259 12.35 0.02 9.89
CA MET A 259 12.13 -0.84 8.74
C MET A 259 13.37 -1.71 8.51
N SER A 260 13.18 -3.02 8.40
CA SER A 260 14.26 -3.93 8.01
C SER A 260 14.69 -3.68 6.56
N ASP A 261 15.74 -4.37 6.12
CA ASP A 261 16.12 -4.34 4.72
C ASP A 261 14.99 -4.81 3.78
N ILE A 262 14.95 -4.21 2.60
CA ILE A 262 14.03 -4.57 1.51
C ILE A 262 14.84 -4.96 0.29
N MET A 263 14.39 -6.01 -0.42
CA MET A 263 14.98 -6.37 -1.71
C MET A 263 14.48 -5.41 -2.78
N ALA A 264 15.33 -5.09 -3.76
CA ALA A 264 15.01 -4.18 -4.85
C ALA A 264 14.64 -4.89 -6.16
N ASN A 265 14.94 -6.19 -6.28
CA ASN A 265 14.62 -7.00 -7.46
C ASN A 265 14.23 -8.44 -7.11
N ASP A 266 13.63 -9.12 -8.08
CA ASP A 266 13.13 -10.50 -7.94
C ASP A 266 14.27 -11.52 -7.75
N GLU A 267 15.45 -11.28 -8.33
CA GLU A 267 16.63 -12.13 -8.10
C GLU A 267 17.21 -11.97 -6.68
N ASN A 268 16.75 -10.96 -5.92
CA ASN A 268 17.23 -10.64 -4.57
C ASN A 268 18.75 -10.33 -4.53
N THR A 269 19.30 -9.76 -5.60
CA THR A 269 20.72 -9.38 -5.70
C THR A 269 20.99 -7.94 -5.24
N ALA A 270 19.97 -7.09 -5.20
CA ALA A 270 20.03 -5.72 -4.70
C ALA A 270 19.12 -5.52 -3.48
N LYS A 271 19.58 -4.75 -2.49
CA LYS A 271 18.83 -4.50 -1.24
C LYS A 271 19.04 -3.08 -0.72
N ALA A 272 17.97 -2.45 -0.26
CA ALA A 272 18.07 -1.24 0.54
C ALA A 272 18.29 -1.61 2.01
N PRO A 273 19.26 -0.98 2.72
CA PRO A 273 19.56 -1.29 4.11
C PRO A 273 18.40 -0.99 5.06
N SER A 274 18.40 -1.66 6.22
CA SER A 274 17.49 -1.31 7.32
C SER A 274 17.79 0.08 7.87
N TRP A 275 16.76 0.69 8.46
CA TRP A 275 16.88 1.99 9.10
C TRP A 275 15.95 2.13 10.30
N THR A 276 16.34 3.03 11.18
CA THR A 276 15.52 3.52 12.29
C THR A 276 15.61 5.04 12.29
N VAL A 277 14.46 5.72 12.35
CA VAL A 277 14.39 7.17 12.48
C VAL A 277 13.50 7.56 13.65
N VAL A 278 13.81 8.69 14.26
CA VAL A 278 13.09 9.22 15.42
C VAL A 278 12.51 10.58 15.07
N GLY A 279 11.24 10.80 15.41
CA GLY A 279 10.55 12.07 15.36
C GLY A 279 10.36 12.65 16.77
N LEU A 280 10.36 13.98 16.86
CA LEU A 280 10.01 14.72 18.08
C LEU A 280 8.97 15.77 17.72
N THR A 281 7.93 15.91 18.54
CA THR A 281 6.92 16.96 18.41
C THR A 281 6.68 17.59 19.77
N THR A 282 6.55 18.91 19.80
CA THR A 282 6.16 19.67 20.98
C THR A 282 5.24 20.81 20.56
N GLY A 283 4.36 21.24 21.46
CA GLY A 283 3.44 22.33 21.17
C GLY A 283 2.70 22.81 22.40
N TYR A 284 1.84 23.79 22.19
CA TYR A 284 1.00 24.38 23.21
C TYR A 284 -0.42 24.52 22.70
N LYS A 285 -1.38 24.00 23.45
CA LYS A 285 -2.82 24.12 23.16
C LYS A 285 -3.45 25.13 24.10
N TRP A 286 -4.23 26.05 23.58
CA TRP A 286 -4.99 26.98 24.41
C TRP A 286 -6.32 27.36 23.79
N SER A 287 -7.30 27.55 24.64
CA SER A 287 -8.63 27.99 24.25
C SER A 287 -8.84 29.43 24.72
N TYR A 288 -9.31 30.29 23.82
CA TYR A 288 -9.72 31.65 24.13
C TYR A 288 -11.11 31.92 23.55
N GLY A 289 -12.12 31.97 24.43
CA GLY A 289 -13.51 32.10 24.02
C GLY A 289 -13.97 30.91 23.17
N ARG A 290 -14.37 31.18 21.92
CA ARG A 290 -14.81 30.15 20.94
C ARG A 290 -13.68 29.60 20.07
N MET A 291 -12.46 30.09 20.28
CA MET A 291 -11.29 29.73 19.48
C MET A 291 -10.41 28.76 20.25
N ASP A 292 -10.16 27.61 19.65
CA ASP A 292 -9.15 26.65 20.09
C ASP A 292 -7.93 26.79 19.17
N MET A 293 -6.76 26.96 19.77
CA MET A 293 -5.49 27.20 19.09
C MET A 293 -4.47 26.14 19.48
N ASP A 294 -3.67 25.72 18.50
CA ASP A 294 -2.60 24.74 18.69
C ASP A 294 -1.38 25.16 17.86
N LEU A 295 -0.33 25.62 18.54
CA LEU A 295 0.96 25.95 17.93
C LEU A 295 1.94 24.82 18.23
N PHE A 296 2.56 24.29 17.19
CA PHE A 296 3.45 23.14 17.34
C PHE A 296 4.67 23.20 16.43
N GLY A 297 5.72 22.54 16.88
CA GLY A 297 6.94 22.29 16.14
C GLY A 297 7.24 20.80 16.08
N ARG A 298 7.77 20.34 14.95
CA ARG A 298 8.16 18.96 14.70
C ARG A 298 9.57 18.90 14.12
N ILE A 299 10.33 17.90 14.56
CA ILE A 299 11.58 17.49 13.95
C ILE A 299 11.39 16.04 13.50
N ASP A 300 11.53 15.79 12.19
CA ASP A 300 11.62 14.43 11.66
C ASP A 300 13.08 14.08 11.41
N ASN A 301 13.41 12.80 11.59
CA ASN A 301 14.78 12.29 11.49
C ASN A 301 15.73 13.05 12.45
N LEU A 302 15.36 13.06 13.74
CA LEU A 302 16.02 13.80 14.81
C LEU A 302 17.54 13.58 14.88
N PHE A 303 18.02 12.40 14.50
CA PHE A 303 19.43 12.04 14.52
C PHE A 303 20.14 12.18 13.17
N ASP A 304 19.47 12.76 12.17
CA ASP A 304 20.02 12.98 10.81
C ASP A 304 20.57 11.69 10.17
N ARG A 305 19.79 10.61 10.25
CA ARG A 305 20.12 9.33 9.62
C ARG A 305 19.98 9.48 8.10
N GLU A 306 21.05 9.19 7.37
CA GLU A 306 20.98 8.95 5.93
C GLU A 306 20.44 7.54 5.65
N TYR A 307 19.37 7.45 4.85
CA TYR A 307 18.74 6.17 4.51
C TYR A 307 18.01 6.22 3.15
N VAL A 308 17.71 5.04 2.61
CA VAL A 308 16.90 4.85 1.40
C VAL A 308 15.42 4.83 1.80
N GLY A 309 14.66 5.82 1.35
CA GLY A 309 13.24 5.97 1.69
C GLY A 309 12.32 5.09 0.86
N SER A 310 12.70 4.84 -0.38
CA SER A 310 11.95 3.99 -1.33
C SER A 310 12.90 3.31 -2.32
N VAL A 311 12.38 2.29 -3.00
CA VAL A 311 13.07 1.62 -4.10
C VAL A 311 12.18 1.54 -5.34
N ILE A 312 12.79 1.73 -6.50
CA ILE A 312 12.19 1.44 -7.81
C ILE A 312 12.41 -0.05 -8.07
N VAL A 313 11.39 -0.86 -7.81
CA VAL A 313 11.45 -2.32 -7.98
C VAL A 313 11.73 -2.70 -9.44
N ASN A 314 12.67 -3.62 -9.66
CA ASN A 314 13.05 -4.14 -10.98
C ASN A 314 13.42 -3.03 -12.01
N GLU A 315 14.08 -1.96 -11.57
CA GLU A 315 14.62 -0.93 -12.48
C GLU A 315 15.70 -1.53 -13.40
N SER A 316 15.51 -1.39 -14.71
CA SER A 316 16.27 -2.13 -15.74
C SER A 316 17.75 -1.76 -15.83
N ASN A 317 18.17 -0.60 -15.31
CA ASN A 317 19.55 -0.11 -15.34
C ASN A 317 20.24 -0.23 -13.97
N GLY A 318 19.62 -0.91 -12.99
CA GLY A 318 20.15 -1.07 -11.64
C GLY A 318 20.04 0.16 -10.75
N ARG A 319 19.24 1.16 -11.13
CA ARG A 319 19.09 2.44 -10.41
C ARG A 319 17.93 2.39 -9.42
N TYR A 320 18.02 1.47 -8.47
CA TYR A 320 16.90 1.14 -7.58
C TYR A 320 16.62 2.16 -6.49
N TYR A 321 17.61 2.89 -5.99
CA TYR A 321 17.53 3.54 -4.67
C TYR A 321 17.07 5.00 -4.74
N GLU A 322 16.07 5.35 -3.93
CA GLU A 322 15.59 6.71 -3.75
C GLU A 322 15.87 7.17 -2.30
N PRO A 323 16.87 8.05 -2.09
CA PRO A 323 17.26 8.50 -0.76
C PRO A 323 16.14 9.34 -0.12
N ALA A 324 15.94 9.14 1.18
CA ALA A 324 15.07 9.99 1.98
C ALA A 324 15.78 11.30 2.34
N PRO A 325 15.04 12.39 2.61
CA PRO A 325 15.64 13.61 3.15
C PRO A 325 16.30 13.34 4.50
N GLY A 326 17.35 14.11 4.80
CA GLY A 326 17.95 14.19 6.13
C GLY A 326 17.00 14.82 7.15
N ARG A 327 17.55 15.30 8.26
CA ARG A 327 16.78 16.00 9.29
C ARG A 327 15.99 17.16 8.71
N ASN A 328 14.69 17.19 8.98
CA ASN A 328 13.82 18.28 8.54
C ASN A 328 12.91 18.75 9.69
N TYR A 329 12.34 19.94 9.50
CA TYR A 329 11.65 20.69 10.53
C TYR A 329 10.31 21.19 10.00
N GLY A 330 9.31 21.21 10.87
CA GLY A 330 8.00 21.78 10.58
C GLY A 330 7.49 22.61 11.75
N ILE A 331 6.81 23.70 11.44
CA ILE A 331 6.04 24.50 12.42
C ILE A 331 4.64 24.64 11.86
N GLY A 332 3.63 24.47 12.70
CA GLY A 332 2.23 24.59 12.31
C GLY A 332 1.39 25.29 13.36
N LEU A 333 0.32 25.93 12.91
CA LEU A 333 -0.70 26.55 13.73
C LEU A 333 -2.06 26.04 13.27
N ASN A 334 -2.81 25.40 14.16
CA ASN A 334 -4.21 25.07 13.93
C ASN A 334 -5.11 26.06 14.66
N LEU A 335 -6.16 26.49 13.97
CA LEU A 335 -7.22 27.34 14.53
C LEU A 335 -8.55 26.63 14.31
N ALA A 336 -9.28 26.37 15.39
CA ALA A 336 -10.64 25.85 15.33
C ALA A 336 -11.59 26.85 15.98
N TRP A 337 -12.67 27.19 15.27
CA TRP A 337 -13.71 28.08 15.78
C TRP A 337 -15.00 27.28 15.97
N ARG A 338 -15.56 27.34 17.17
CA ARG A 338 -16.84 26.70 17.49
C ARG A 338 -17.99 27.65 17.12
N PHE A 339 -18.72 27.29 16.08
CA PHE A 339 -20.01 27.91 15.74
C PHE A 339 -21.11 27.25 16.58
N GLU A 340 -22.09 28.04 17.02
CA GLU A 340 -23.25 27.57 17.80
C GLU A 340 -24.14 26.61 17.01
#